data_AF-A0A7M2WSQ2-F1
#
_entry.id   AF-A0A7M2WSQ2-F1
#
_cell.length_a   1.000
_cell.length_b   1.000
_cell.length_c   1.000
_cell.angle_alpha   90.00
_cell.angle_beta   90.00
_cell.angle_gamma   90.00
#
_symmetry.space_group_name_H-M   'P 1'
#
loop_
_entity.id
_entity.type
_entity.pdbx_description
1 polymer ?
#
loop_
_entity_poly.entity_id
_entity_poly.type
_entity_poly.pdbx_seq_one_letter_code
_entity_poly.pdbx_strand_id
1 'polypeptide(L)'
;METTQQTDSSGRVEPARGFASMADDRQREIARKGGRAAHAKGTAHEFTTDEARAAGQKGGQRVSANREHMSRIGRIGGKKSAGRRQEMRDQNKIGDASDRRPGQTEASDETTRQPGDAESSETQR
;
A
#
# COMPACT_ATOMS: atom_id res chain seq x y z
N MET A 1 7.94 19.24 13.20
CA MET A 1 7.02 19.33 14.35
C MET A 1 7.61 20.38 15.27
N GLU A 2 6.92 21.49 15.45
CA GLU A 2 7.42 22.65 16.19
C GLU A 2 7.19 22.40 17.68
N THR A 3 8.28 22.23 18.45
CA THR A 3 8.21 21.99 19.89
C THR A 3 7.98 23.34 20.57
N THR A 4 6.72 23.65 20.90
CA THR A 4 6.39 24.84 21.68
C THR A 4 6.95 24.68 23.09
N GLN A 5 8.13 25.26 23.33
CA GLN A 5 8.72 25.31 24.66
C GLN A 5 7.89 26.28 25.51
N GLN A 6 7.26 25.77 26.58
CA GLN A 6 6.58 26.59 27.58
C GLN A 6 7.64 27.38 28.36
N THR A 7 7.77 28.66 28.06
CA THR A 7 8.57 29.62 28.82
C THR A 7 7.69 30.24 29.90
N ASP A 8 8.21 30.35 31.13
CA ASP A 8 7.53 31.10 32.18
C ASP A 8 7.57 32.62 31.91
N SER A 9 6.89 33.40 32.74
CA SER A 9 6.85 34.87 32.66
C SER A 9 8.20 35.56 32.93
N SER A 10 9.25 34.80 33.26
CA SER A 10 10.62 35.28 33.47
C SER A 10 11.59 34.92 32.32
N GLY A 11 11.07 34.34 31.22
CA GLY A 11 11.85 34.02 30.03
C GLY A 11 12.77 32.81 30.20
N ARG A 12 12.59 32.01 31.26
CA ARG A 12 13.37 30.79 31.49
C ARG A 12 12.68 29.61 30.81
N VAL A 13 13.47 28.81 30.08
CA VAL A 13 13.02 27.51 29.57
C VAL A 13 12.89 26.60 30.78
N GLU A 14 11.66 26.31 31.17
CA GLU A 14 11.41 25.35 32.25
C GLU A 14 12.00 24.00 31.82
N PRO A 15 12.85 23.37 32.66
CA PRO A 15 13.31 22.02 32.37
C PRO A 15 12.07 21.13 32.27
N ALA A 16 11.93 20.42 31.14
CA ALA A 16 10.85 19.46 30.95
C ALA A 16 10.80 18.54 32.18
N ARG A 17 9.61 18.27 32.70
CA ARG A 17 9.41 17.41 33.88
C ARG A 17 8.60 16.18 33.49
N GLY A 18 8.80 15.09 34.23
CA GLY A 18 8.02 13.87 34.08
C GLY A 18 8.26 13.18 32.73
N PHE A 19 7.19 12.88 31.99
CA PHE A 19 7.27 12.09 30.76
C PHE A 19 8.05 12.79 29.64
N ALA A 20 8.00 14.12 29.60
CA ALA A 20 8.71 14.94 28.61
C ALA A 20 10.21 15.10 28.92
N SER A 21 10.64 14.75 30.13
CA SER A 21 12.05 14.81 30.55
C SER A 21 12.79 13.49 30.35
N MET A 22 12.08 12.45 29.91
CA MET A 22 12.67 11.14 29.64
C MET A 22 13.35 11.10 28.27
N ALA A 23 14.27 10.15 28.09
CA ALA A 23 14.78 9.82 26.77
C ALA A 23 13.65 9.32 25.85
N ASP A 24 13.69 9.71 24.58
CA ASP A 24 12.65 9.42 23.58
C ASP A 24 12.36 7.91 23.45
N ASP A 25 13.42 7.09 23.47
CA ASP A 25 13.29 5.62 23.43
C ASP A 25 12.46 5.07 24.60
N ARG A 26 12.68 5.62 25.80
CA ARG A 26 11.95 5.22 27.00
C ARG A 26 10.50 5.69 26.93
N GLN A 27 10.25 6.91 26.45
CA GLN A 27 8.91 7.45 26.22
C GLN A 27 8.12 6.55 25.25
N ARG A 28 8.75 6.17 24.14
CA ARG A 28 8.17 5.30 23.12
C ARG A 28 7.91 3.89 23.64
N GLU A 29 8.80 3.35 24.46
CA GLU A 29 8.60 2.04 25.09
C GLU A 29 7.39 2.06 26.03
N ILE A 30 7.28 3.09 26.88
CA ILE A 30 6.14 3.21 27.80
C ILE A 30 4.84 3.42 27.02
N ALA A 31 4.83 4.26 25.99
CA ALA A 31 3.66 4.44 25.12
C ALA A 31 3.23 3.12 24.46
N ARG A 32 4.20 2.34 23.95
CA ARG A 32 3.93 1.01 23.36
C ARG A 32 3.36 0.05 24.39
N LYS A 33 3.93 -0.02 25.60
CA LYS A 33 3.44 -0.88 26.69
C LYS A 33 2.03 -0.46 27.14
N GLY A 34 1.77 0.84 27.26
CA GLY A 34 0.47 1.40 27.59
C GLY A 34 -0.61 1.03 26.57
N GLY A 35 -0.31 1.17 25.28
CA GLY A 35 -1.23 0.77 24.20
C GLY A 35 -1.55 -0.72 24.25
N ARG A 36 -0.54 -1.59 24.38
CA ARG A 36 -0.75 -3.05 24.51
C ARG A 36 -1.57 -3.40 25.75
N ALA A 37 -1.32 -2.74 26.87
CA ALA A 37 -2.08 -2.94 28.10
C ALA A 37 -3.55 -2.51 27.96
N ALA A 38 -3.83 -1.42 27.25
CA ALA A 38 -5.19 -0.94 27.05
C ALA A 38 -6.03 -1.92 26.20
N HIS A 39 -5.44 -2.50 25.16
CA HIS A 39 -6.04 -3.58 24.38
C HIS A 39 -6.21 -4.86 25.20
N ALA A 40 -5.17 -5.29 25.93
CA ALA A 40 -5.26 -6.47 26.79
C ALA A 40 -6.33 -6.34 27.90
N LYS A 41 -6.56 -5.13 28.40
CA LYS A 41 -7.58 -4.83 29.41
C LYS A 41 -8.99 -4.62 28.82
N GLY A 42 -9.15 -4.61 27.49
CA GLY A 42 -10.43 -4.33 26.83
C GLY A 42 -10.93 -2.89 26.97
N THR A 43 -10.06 -1.97 27.41
CA THR A 43 -10.40 -0.53 27.50
C THR A 43 -10.25 0.19 26.16
N ALA A 44 -9.46 -0.37 25.25
CA ALA A 44 -9.27 0.17 23.91
C ALA A 44 -10.38 -0.31 22.95
N HIS A 45 -10.64 0.47 21.92
CA HIS A 45 -11.51 0.07 20.81
C HIS A 45 -10.85 -1.03 19.99
N GLU A 46 -11.58 -2.12 19.76
CA GLU A 46 -11.18 -3.20 18.87
C GLU A 46 -11.83 -3.01 17.52
N PHE A 47 -11.02 -2.80 16.49
CA PHE A 47 -11.53 -2.65 15.14
C PHE A 47 -11.97 -4.00 14.60
N THR A 48 -13.27 -4.12 14.32
CA THR A 48 -13.79 -5.29 13.63
C THR A 48 -13.51 -5.20 12.13
N THR A 49 -13.48 -6.35 11.45
CA THR A 49 -13.32 -6.40 9.98
C THR A 49 -14.40 -5.60 9.26
N ASP A 50 -15.62 -5.61 9.77
CA ASP A 50 -16.74 -4.87 9.18
C ASP A 50 -16.60 -3.36 9.36
N GLU A 51 -16.12 -2.90 10.53
CA GLU A 51 -15.80 -1.49 10.73
C GLU A 51 -14.66 -1.03 9.81
N ALA A 52 -13.61 -1.84 9.66
CA ALA A 52 -12.52 -1.55 8.75
C ALA A 52 -13.02 -1.43 7.31
N ARG A 53 -13.91 -2.34 6.89
CA ARG A 53 -14.56 -2.30 5.57
C ARG A 53 -15.42 -1.05 5.41
N ALA A 54 -16.25 -0.71 6.39
CA ALA A 54 -17.12 0.47 6.35
C ALA A 54 -16.31 1.77 6.29
N ALA A 55 -15.24 1.87 7.08
CA ALA A 55 -14.32 3.00 7.05
C ALA A 55 -13.61 3.12 5.68
N GLY A 56 -13.14 1.99 5.14
CA GLY A 56 -12.54 1.92 3.81
C GLY A 56 -13.51 2.35 2.71
N GLN A 57 -14.77 1.88 2.75
CA GLN A 57 -15.81 2.30 1.82
C GLN A 57 -16.09 3.81 1.92
N LYS A 58 -16.24 4.34 3.14
CA LYS A 58 -16.48 5.78 3.37
C LYS A 58 -15.32 6.63 2.85
N GLY A 59 -14.08 6.21 3.09
CA GLY A 59 -12.89 6.86 2.55
C GLY A 59 -12.86 6.80 1.02
N GLY A 60 -13.12 5.63 0.45
CA GLY A 60 -13.18 5.42 -1.00
C GLY A 60 -14.24 6.29 -1.67
N GLN A 61 -15.45 6.35 -1.12
CA GLN A 61 -16.52 7.22 -1.61
C GLN A 61 -16.08 8.69 -1.66
N ARG A 62 -15.48 9.19 -0.56
CA ARG A 62 -14.96 10.57 -0.50
C ARG A 62 -13.92 10.86 -1.56
N VAL A 63 -12.94 9.96 -1.74
CA VAL A 63 -11.86 10.15 -2.71
C VAL A 63 -12.39 10.02 -4.15
N SER A 64 -13.33 9.11 -4.40
CA SER A 64 -13.87 8.83 -5.73
C SER A 64 -14.84 9.90 -6.27
N ALA A 65 -15.30 10.83 -5.43
CA ALA A 65 -16.30 11.84 -5.81
C ALA A 65 -15.86 12.71 -7.00
N ASN A 66 -14.56 13.03 -7.13
CA ASN A 66 -14.03 13.78 -8.26
C ASN A 66 -13.43 12.83 -9.31
N ARG A 67 -14.29 12.37 -10.24
CA ARG A 67 -13.90 11.44 -11.31
C ARG A 67 -12.85 12.03 -12.26
N GLU A 68 -12.91 13.32 -12.59
CA GLU A 68 -11.94 13.98 -13.47
C GLU A 68 -10.54 14.00 -12.85
N HIS A 69 -10.46 14.38 -11.58
CA HIS A 69 -9.22 14.37 -10.81
C HIS A 69 -8.63 12.97 -10.71
N MET A 70 -9.45 11.97 -10.39
CA MET A 70 -9.03 10.56 -10.33
C MET A 70 -8.52 10.06 -11.68
N SER A 71 -9.20 10.42 -12.77
CA SER A 71 -8.77 10.07 -14.13
C SER A 71 -7.43 10.72 -14.50
N ARG A 72 -7.22 11.98 -14.08
CA ARG A 72 -5.95 12.69 -14.28
C ARG A 72 -4.81 12.01 -13.49
N ILE A 73 -5.02 11.69 -12.21
CA ILE A 73 -4.03 10.98 -11.39
C ILE A 73 -3.72 9.61 -11.99
N GLY A 74 -4.74 8.84 -12.36
CA GLY A 74 -4.58 7.52 -12.98
C GLY A 74 -3.76 7.59 -14.28
N ARG A 75 -4.01 8.59 -15.13
CA ARG A 75 -3.22 8.82 -16.35
C ARG A 75 -1.76 9.13 -16.05
N ILE A 76 -1.48 9.94 -15.04
CA ILE A 76 -0.10 10.27 -14.63
C ILE A 76 0.61 9.03 -14.08
N GLY A 77 -0.06 8.26 -13.21
CA GLY A 77 0.47 7.01 -12.67
C GLY A 77 0.75 5.97 -13.76
N GLY A 78 -0.17 5.83 -14.73
CA GLY A 78 -0.01 4.95 -15.89
C GLY A 78 1.20 5.32 -16.75
N LYS A 79 1.41 6.62 -17.05
CA LYS A 79 2.58 7.08 -17.80
C LYS A 79 3.90 6.78 -17.07
N LYS A 80 3.97 6.98 -15.75
CA LYS A 80 5.16 6.66 -14.95
C LYS A 80 5.42 5.14 -14.89
N SER A 81 4.37 4.34 -14.76
CA SER A 81 4.48 2.88 -14.74
C SER A 81 4.92 2.31 -16.10
N ALA A 82 4.39 2.86 -17.20
CA ALA A 82 4.79 2.48 -18.55
C ALA A 82 6.27 2.79 -18.83
N GLY A 83 6.75 3.97 -18.41
CA GLY A 83 8.17 4.33 -18.50
C GLY A 83 9.06 3.35 -17.71
N ARG A 84 8.71 3.04 -16.45
CA ARG A 84 9.45 2.05 -15.64
C ARG A 84 9.45 0.66 -16.27
N ARG A 85 8.32 0.22 -16.83
CA ARG A 85 8.22 -1.08 -17.50
C ARG A 85 9.09 -1.14 -18.75
N GLN A 86 9.16 -0.06 -19.51
CA GLN A 86 10.02 0.03 -20.69
C GLN A 86 11.49 0.00 -20.27
N GLU A 87 11.88 0.74 -19.24
CA GLU A 87 13.24 0.72 -18.67
C GLU A 87 13.64 -0.68 -18.17
N MET A 88 12.77 -1.37 -17.44
CA MET A 88 13.00 -2.77 -17.03
C MET A 88 13.10 -3.72 -18.22
N ARG A 89 12.30 -3.51 -19.26
CA ARG A 89 12.36 -4.32 -20.49
C ARG A 89 13.68 -4.11 -21.23
N ASP A 90 14.16 -2.88 -21.29
CA ASP A 90 15.43 -2.53 -21.94
C ASP A 90 16.64 -3.07 -21.14
N GLN A 91 16.58 -3.03 -19.81
CA GLN A 91 17.58 -3.68 -18.94
C GLN A 91 17.60 -5.21 -19.10
N ASN A 92 16.43 -5.84 -19.19
CA ASN A 92 16.33 -7.29 -19.41
C ASN A 92 16.76 -7.72 -20.83
N LYS A 93 16.69 -6.81 -21.80
CA LYS A 93 17.16 -7.04 -23.17
C LYS A 93 18.69 -6.99 -23.30
N ILE A 94 19.36 -6.26 -22.41
CA ILE A 94 20.84 -6.20 -22.34
C ILE A 94 21.41 -7.47 -21.68
N GLY A 95 20.69 -8.09 -20.74
CA GLY A 95 21.09 -9.36 -20.10
C GLY A 95 20.88 -10.62 -20.96
N ASP A 96 19.92 -10.60 -21.89
CA ASP A 96 19.64 -11.74 -22.80
C ASP A 96 20.61 -11.80 -24.01
N ALA A 97 21.41 -10.76 -24.24
CA ALA A 97 22.39 -10.74 -25.33
C ALA A 97 23.71 -11.49 -24.98
N SER A 98 23.99 -11.75 -23.70
CA SER A 98 25.20 -12.46 -23.26
C SER A 98 25.07 -13.99 -23.19
N ASP A 99 23.86 -14.54 -23.29
CA ASP A 99 23.60 -16.00 -23.11
C ASP A 99 23.03 -16.72 -24.35
N ARG A 100 23.02 -16.10 -25.54
CA ARG A 100 22.60 -16.77 -26.77
C ARG A 100 23.75 -17.50 -27.46
N ARG A 101 23.95 -18.77 -27.09
CA ARG A 101 24.66 -19.75 -27.93
C ARG A 101 23.91 -19.92 -29.25
N PRO A 102 24.56 -19.81 -30.43
CA PRO A 102 23.89 -20.03 -31.71
C PRO A 102 23.78 -21.54 -31.94
N GLY A 103 22.55 -22.05 -32.04
CA GLY A 103 22.31 -23.41 -32.51
C GLY A 103 21.32 -24.19 -31.67
N GLN A 104 20.06 -23.75 -31.59
CA GLN A 104 18.93 -24.66 -31.52
C GLN A 104 17.82 -24.14 -32.43
N THR A 105 17.59 -24.93 -33.45
CA THR A 105 16.56 -24.83 -34.48
C THR A 105 15.17 -24.66 -33.87
N GLU A 106 14.42 -23.72 -34.43
CA GLU A 106 13.02 -23.49 -34.15
C GLU A 106 12.19 -24.74 -34.51
N ALA A 107 11.55 -25.34 -33.51
CA ALA A 107 10.42 -26.24 -33.71
C ALA A 107 9.14 -25.43 -33.48
N SER A 108 8.59 -24.92 -34.59
CA SER A 108 7.14 -24.84 -34.85
C SER A 108 6.47 -26.15 -34.42
N ASP A 109 5.25 -26.28 -33.90
CA ASP A 109 4.00 -25.54 -33.87
C ASP A 109 3.08 -26.37 -32.91
N GLU A 110 1.83 -25.94 -32.72
CA GLU A 110 0.69 -26.77 -32.31
C GLU A 110 0.43 -26.91 -30.80
N THR A 111 -0.13 -25.83 -30.22
CA THR A 111 -1.10 -25.99 -29.13
C THR A 111 -2.50 -25.98 -29.73
N THR A 112 -2.99 -27.16 -30.10
CA THR A 112 -4.41 -27.42 -30.37
C THR A 112 -5.24 -26.95 -29.17
N ARG A 113 -5.96 -25.84 -29.33
CA ARG A 113 -7.03 -25.44 -28.41
C ARG A 113 -8.26 -26.24 -28.78
N GLN A 114 -8.63 -27.24 -27.99
CA GLN A 114 -9.93 -27.90 -28.12
C GLN A 114 -11.06 -26.96 -27.66
N PRO A 115 -12.13 -26.78 -28.45
CA PRO A 115 -13.41 -26.27 -27.97
C PRO A 115 -14.39 -27.43 -27.77
N GLY A 116 -14.60 -27.82 -26.52
CA GLY A 116 -15.71 -28.64 -26.01
C GLY A 116 -15.86 -28.26 -24.54
N ASP A 117 -17.01 -27.86 -24.00
CA ASP A 117 -18.35 -28.35 -24.26
C ASP A 117 -19.37 -27.19 -24.20
N ALA A 118 -20.09 -26.98 -25.31
CA ALA A 118 -21.36 -26.27 -25.28
C ALA A 118 -22.47 -27.31 -25.08
N GLU A 119 -22.63 -27.82 -23.86
CA GLU A 119 -23.83 -28.58 -23.54
C GLU A 119 -25.02 -27.63 -23.49
N SER A 120 -25.89 -27.85 -24.47
CA SER A 120 -27.19 -27.25 -24.61
C SER A 120 -28.10 -27.82 -23.52
N SER A 121 -28.56 -27.00 -22.57
CA SER A 121 -29.73 -27.34 -21.76
C SER A 121 -30.90 -26.44 -22.17
N GLU A 122 -31.58 -26.91 -23.21
CA GLU A 122 -33.03 -27.03 -23.31
C GLU A 122 -33.88 -26.03 -22.50
N THR A 123 -34.44 -25.05 -23.21
CA THR A 123 -35.59 -24.27 -22.75
C THR A 123 -36.84 -25.15 -22.88
N GLN A 124 -37.38 -25.61 -21.75
CA GLN A 124 -38.74 -26.14 -21.69
C GLN A 124 -39.72 -25.03 -21.32
N ARG A 125 -40.88 -25.10 -21.97
CA ARG A 125 -42.04 -24.22 -21.83
C ARG A 125 -42.64 -24.21 -20.43
#